data_AF-A0A8T0DMZ6-F1
#
_entry.id   AF-A0A8T0DMZ6-F1
#
_cell.length_a   1.000
_cell.length_b   1.000
_cell.length_c   1.000
_cell.angle_alpha   90.00
_cell.angle_beta   90.00
_cell.angle_gamma   90.00
#
_symmetry.space_group_name_H-M   'P 1'
#
loop_
_entity.id
_entity.type
_entity.pdbx_description
1 polymer ?
#
loop_
_entity_poly.entity_id
_entity_poly.type
_entity_poly.pdbx_seq_one_letter_code
_entity_poly.pdbx_strand_id
1 'polypeptide(L)'
;MLKNRSKENTLENQPKFSIASTDSSVSSNCTEELWNKCTSHADHLANPPEGGQIKQCSMSSSSCQESLAERSQSQELTAWAKWLLEKEKARRRENELKLEKRMKSRMLEAQVQALRAERRERAIARCKDWAENKRRLNAERKKSEQAARREQELREEMCRKNKKLEAERKYAQWVHNKEVEYEQLKRSKKQQEDMQALSTRSRTEAAQSAFARWVKSAKHRKEIPCWSYGYADGKVISYYDRTANPEPSFTNPKPWVGVLESGPMNTPPTISFPG
;
A
#
# COMPACT_ATOMS: atom_id res chain seq x y z
N MET A 1 -12.38 58.05 8.41
CA MET A 1 -12.13 57.32 9.66
C MET A 1 -11.08 56.25 9.41
N LEU A 2 -9.87 56.47 9.95
CA LEU A 2 -8.76 55.52 9.91
C LEU A 2 -9.01 54.38 10.90
N LYS A 3 -8.75 53.13 10.50
CA LYS A 3 -8.57 52.00 11.42
C LYS A 3 -7.39 51.15 10.95
N ASN A 4 -6.33 51.26 11.74
CA ASN A 4 -5.12 50.45 11.74
C ASN A 4 -5.45 48.97 12.01
N ARG A 5 -4.69 48.04 11.39
CA ARG A 5 -4.40 46.75 12.03
C ARG A 5 -3.09 46.12 11.52
N SER A 6 -2.25 45.77 12.50
CA SER A 6 -0.97 45.02 12.55
C SER A 6 -0.80 43.92 11.48
N LYS A 7 0.37 43.73 10.84
CA LYS A 7 1.69 43.22 11.30
C LYS A 7 1.68 41.80 11.92
N GLU A 8 1.97 40.79 11.10
CA GLU A 8 2.59 39.47 11.38
C GLU A 8 3.33 39.12 10.05
N ASN A 9 4.65 39.06 9.88
CA ASN A 9 5.80 38.39 10.51
C ASN A 9 5.83 36.84 10.40
N THR A 10 6.63 36.40 9.41
CA THR A 10 7.65 35.33 9.48
C THR A 10 7.23 33.87 9.20
N LEU A 11 7.25 33.52 7.91
CA LEU A 11 7.65 32.22 7.34
C LEU A 11 8.89 32.58 6.48
N GLU A 12 10.05 31.92 6.49
CA GLU A 12 10.35 30.52 6.22
C GLU A 12 11.89 30.41 6.35
N ASN A 13 12.42 29.43 7.10
CA ASN A 13 13.69 28.76 6.77
C ASN A 13 14.05 27.75 7.87
N GLN A 14 13.94 26.46 7.53
CA GLN A 14 14.52 25.35 8.28
C GLN A 14 15.31 24.48 7.29
N PRO A 15 16.56 24.09 7.60
CA PRO A 15 17.37 23.26 6.72
C PRO A 15 16.99 21.78 6.81
N LYS A 16 16.97 21.12 5.65
CA LYS A 16 16.81 19.68 5.47
C LYS A 16 18.08 18.95 5.92
N PHE A 17 17.99 18.14 6.97
CA PHE A 17 19.01 17.12 7.26
C PHE A 17 18.55 15.76 6.70
N SER A 18 19.26 15.32 5.66
CA SER A 18 19.20 13.96 5.13
C SER A 18 19.85 13.00 6.13
N ILE A 19 19.12 11.96 6.55
CA ILE A 19 19.69 10.82 7.25
C ILE A 19 19.82 9.70 6.21
N ALA A 20 21.06 9.38 5.85
CA ALA A 20 21.40 8.27 4.98
C ALA A 20 21.10 6.94 5.69
N SER A 21 20.33 6.08 5.02
CA SER A 21 20.22 4.67 5.35
C SER A 21 21.58 4.00 5.18
N THR A 22 22.04 3.30 6.21
CA THR A 22 23.04 2.25 6.08
C THR A 22 22.41 0.94 6.54
N ASP A 23 22.23 0.05 5.58
CA ASP A 23 21.94 -1.36 5.82
C ASP A 23 23.12 -1.98 6.56
N SER A 24 22.84 -2.58 7.71
CA SER A 24 23.78 -3.51 8.35
C SER A 24 23.01 -4.76 8.73
N SER A 25 23.06 -5.73 7.81
CA SER A 25 22.79 -7.13 8.07
C SER A 25 23.81 -7.64 9.08
N VAL A 26 23.38 -7.85 10.33
CA VAL A 26 24.16 -8.59 11.33
C VAL A 26 23.29 -9.68 11.92
N SER A 27 23.56 -10.89 11.42
CA SER A 27 23.46 -12.20 12.06
C SER A 27 22.81 -12.22 13.45
N SER A 28 21.53 -12.60 13.48
CA SER A 28 20.79 -12.92 14.69
C SER A 28 21.05 -14.39 15.05
N ASN A 29 22.16 -14.65 15.75
CA ASN A 29 22.43 -15.92 16.43
C ASN A 29 23.55 -15.71 17.47
N CYS A 30 23.28 -14.97 18.55
CA CYS A 30 24.24 -14.89 19.67
C CYS A 30 23.59 -14.35 20.96
N THR A 31 22.54 -15.00 21.48
CA THR A 31 22.00 -14.60 22.81
C THR A 31 21.58 -15.72 23.76
N GLU A 32 21.67 -17.01 23.40
CA GLU A 32 21.31 -18.08 24.36
C GLU A 32 22.49 -18.63 25.17
N GLU A 33 23.73 -18.59 24.68
CA GLU A 33 24.88 -19.15 25.41
C GLU A 33 25.46 -18.26 26.52
N LEU A 34 25.11 -16.97 26.54
CA LEU A 34 25.67 -16.02 27.52
C LEU A 34 24.84 -15.92 28.82
N TRP A 35 23.61 -16.44 28.84
CA TRP A 35 22.79 -16.44 30.06
C TRP A 35 23.08 -17.62 31.00
N ASN A 36 23.56 -18.75 30.46
CA ASN A 36 23.81 -19.97 31.25
C ASN A 36 25.19 -20.03 31.93
N LYS A 37 26.05 -19.00 31.77
CA LYS A 37 27.39 -18.96 32.40
C LYS A 37 27.46 -18.17 33.71
N CYS A 38 26.37 -17.56 34.17
CA CYS A 38 26.36 -16.75 35.39
C CYS A 38 25.75 -17.43 36.64
N THR A 39 25.37 -18.71 36.56
CA THR A 39 24.71 -19.45 37.66
C THR A 39 25.52 -20.63 38.22
N SER A 40 26.77 -20.85 37.82
CA SER A 40 27.59 -21.99 38.28
C SER A 40 28.78 -21.64 39.19
N HIS A 41 28.74 -20.48 39.87
CA HIS A 41 29.79 -20.10 40.83
C HIS A 41 29.23 -19.53 42.13
N ALA A 42 28.30 -20.26 42.72
CA ALA A 42 27.90 -20.10 44.11
C ALA A 42 27.45 -21.47 44.60
N ASP A 43 28.39 -22.25 45.15
CA ASP A 43 28.15 -23.35 46.10
C ASP A 43 29.47 -24.10 46.38
N HIS A 44 30.40 -23.40 47.02
CA HIS A 44 31.43 -24.04 47.84
C HIS A 44 31.92 -22.96 48.79
N LEU A 45 31.43 -22.97 50.03
CA LEU A 45 32.09 -22.52 51.26
C LEU A 45 31.03 -22.43 52.39
N ALA A 46 30.47 -23.57 52.78
CA ALA A 46 29.74 -23.71 54.04
C ALA A 46 29.71 -25.19 54.44
N ASN A 47 30.83 -25.70 54.95
CA ASN A 47 30.83 -26.88 55.82
C ASN A 47 31.82 -26.60 56.96
N PRO A 48 31.38 -26.43 58.21
CA PRO A 48 32.27 -26.54 59.35
C PRO A 48 32.69 -28.02 59.48
N PRO A 49 33.97 -28.34 59.74
CA PRO A 49 34.36 -29.72 59.96
C PRO A 49 33.65 -30.27 61.20
N GLU A 50 32.96 -31.37 60.99
CA GLU A 50 32.30 -32.20 62.00
C GLU A 50 33.30 -32.71 63.04
N GLY A 51 32.87 -32.71 64.30
CA GLY A 51 33.02 -33.87 65.17
C GLY A 51 34.43 -34.30 65.59
N GLY A 52 35.29 -33.38 66.02
CA GLY A 52 36.45 -33.75 66.82
C GLY A 52 36.04 -34.07 68.27
N GLN A 53 35.88 -35.36 68.60
CA GLN A 53 35.68 -35.85 69.96
C GLN A 53 36.78 -35.33 70.90
N ILE A 54 36.44 -34.37 71.76
CA ILE A 54 37.25 -34.05 72.93
C ILE A 54 37.00 -35.19 73.92
N LYS A 55 37.96 -36.12 74.02
CA LYS A 55 38.05 -37.07 75.14
C LYS A 55 38.08 -36.27 76.44
N GLN A 56 36.99 -36.29 77.18
CA GLN A 56 37.00 -35.97 78.61
C GLN A 56 37.84 -37.03 79.31
N CYS A 57 39.09 -36.68 79.65
CA CYS A 57 39.82 -37.40 80.69
C CYS A 57 39.23 -37.01 82.04
N SER A 58 38.28 -37.80 82.52
CA SER A 58 37.86 -37.82 83.92
C SER A 58 39.00 -38.40 84.76
N MET A 59 39.86 -37.53 85.30
CA MET A 59 40.74 -37.89 86.41
C MET A 59 39.93 -37.78 87.69
N SER A 60 39.33 -38.89 88.09
CA SER A 60 38.88 -39.12 89.45
C SER A 60 40.13 -39.27 90.34
N SER A 61 40.53 -38.19 91.01
CA SER A 61 41.42 -38.28 92.17
C SER A 61 40.62 -37.90 93.41
N SER A 62 40.14 -38.94 94.09
CA SER A 62 39.74 -38.88 95.48
C SER A 62 40.92 -38.49 96.37
N SER A 63 40.59 -37.92 97.53
CA SER A 63 41.47 -37.61 98.67
C SER A 63 42.22 -36.29 98.57
N CYS A 64 41.64 -35.27 99.21
CA CYS A 64 42.28 -34.28 100.11
C CYS A 64 41.26 -33.15 100.37
N GLN A 65 40.11 -33.50 100.95
CA GLN A 65 39.21 -32.52 101.58
C GLN A 65 39.60 -32.38 103.04
N GLU A 66 40.74 -31.73 103.32
CA GLU A 66 41.06 -31.23 104.66
C GLU A 66 42.31 -30.34 104.60
N SER A 67 42.19 -29.16 103.98
CA SER A 67 43.04 -27.97 104.24
C SER A 67 42.73 -26.74 103.35
N LEU A 68 41.49 -26.58 102.84
CA LEU A 68 41.15 -25.47 101.92
C LEU A 68 40.55 -24.24 102.60
N ALA A 69 40.29 -24.30 103.91
CA ALA A 69 39.73 -23.18 104.68
C ALA A 69 40.78 -22.37 105.47
N GLU A 70 41.98 -22.90 105.71
CA GLU A 70 43.04 -22.23 106.52
C GLU A 70 44.29 -21.79 105.73
N ARG A 71 44.35 -22.04 104.42
CA ARG A 71 45.43 -21.54 103.54
C ARG A 71 45.08 -20.22 102.85
N SER A 72 43.99 -19.58 103.28
CA SER A 72 43.37 -18.42 102.65
C SER A 72 43.87 -17.08 103.19
N GLN A 73 44.88 -17.09 104.06
CA GLN A 73 45.57 -15.89 104.51
C GLN A 73 47.07 -16.10 104.29
N SER A 74 47.67 -15.29 103.41
CA SER A 74 49.12 -15.20 103.12
C SER A 74 49.79 -16.26 102.20
N GLN A 75 49.15 -16.65 101.09
CA GLN A 75 49.91 -16.86 99.85
C GLN A 75 49.72 -15.65 98.95
N GLU A 76 50.43 -14.56 99.24
CA GLU A 76 50.59 -13.52 98.24
C GLU A 76 51.23 -14.16 97.00
N LEU A 77 50.46 -14.21 95.91
CA LEU A 77 50.98 -14.64 94.61
C LEU A 77 52.31 -13.93 94.36
N THR A 78 53.33 -14.70 94.03
CA THR A 78 54.63 -14.16 93.65
C THR A 78 54.44 -13.11 92.55
N ALA A 79 55.25 -12.05 92.55
CA ALA A 79 55.18 -11.00 91.54
C ALA A 79 55.12 -11.58 90.09
N TRP A 80 55.83 -12.67 89.84
CA TRP A 80 55.77 -13.45 88.60
C TRP A 80 54.40 -14.08 88.29
N ALA A 81 53.74 -14.67 89.29
CA ALA A 81 52.41 -15.25 89.12
C ALA A 81 51.35 -14.17 88.87
N LYS A 82 51.43 -13.03 89.57
CA LYS A 82 50.56 -11.86 89.30
C LYS A 82 50.77 -11.32 87.88
N TRP A 83 52.03 -11.19 87.44
CA TRP A 83 52.37 -10.75 86.09
C TRP A 83 51.84 -11.72 85.02
N LEU A 84 52.02 -13.03 85.20
CA LEU A 84 51.56 -14.03 84.25
C LEU A 84 50.03 -14.04 84.13
N LEU A 85 49.32 -13.92 85.24
CA LEU A 85 47.85 -13.82 85.24
C LEU A 85 47.37 -12.55 84.53
N GLU A 86 48.03 -11.41 84.75
CA GLU A 86 47.66 -10.17 84.06
C GLU A 86 47.98 -10.23 82.56
N LYS A 87 49.11 -10.84 82.18
CA LYS A 87 49.44 -11.12 80.77
C LYS A 87 48.42 -12.04 80.11
N GLU A 88 47.99 -13.09 80.80
CA GLU A 88 46.97 -14.00 80.30
C GLU A 88 45.60 -13.32 80.18
N LYS A 89 45.21 -12.50 81.16
CA LYS A 89 44.00 -11.67 81.08
C LYS A 89 44.06 -10.70 79.90
N ALA A 90 45.19 -10.03 79.69
CA ALA A 90 45.40 -9.15 78.54
C ALA A 90 45.28 -9.90 77.21
N ARG A 91 45.88 -11.11 77.11
CA ARG A 91 45.76 -11.99 75.92
C ARG A 91 44.31 -12.40 75.65
N ARG A 92 43.53 -12.72 76.69
CA ARG A 92 42.09 -13.05 76.54
C ARG A 92 41.29 -11.86 76.03
N ARG A 93 41.46 -10.67 76.63
CA ARG A 93 40.79 -9.45 76.14
C ARG A 93 41.13 -9.15 74.68
N GLU A 94 42.39 -9.34 74.29
CA GLU A 94 42.81 -9.16 72.89
C GLU A 94 42.12 -10.16 71.94
N ASN A 95 42.02 -11.42 72.35
CA ASN A 95 41.34 -12.46 71.58
C ASN A 95 39.84 -12.21 71.46
N GLU A 96 39.17 -11.79 72.54
CA GLU A 96 37.76 -11.39 72.54
C GLU A 96 37.52 -10.23 71.57
N LEU A 97 38.36 -9.19 71.62
CA LEU A 97 38.27 -8.03 70.72
C LEU A 97 38.53 -8.41 69.26
N LYS A 98 39.46 -9.34 69.00
CA LYS A 98 39.69 -9.90 67.65
C LYS A 98 38.46 -10.68 67.16
N LEU A 99 37.82 -11.46 68.03
CA LEU A 99 36.61 -12.21 67.69
C LEU A 99 35.45 -11.25 67.38
N GLU A 100 35.23 -10.23 68.22
CA GLU A 100 34.21 -9.21 67.96
C GLU A 100 34.43 -8.49 66.63
N LYS A 101 35.68 -8.09 66.33
CA LYS A 101 36.02 -7.45 65.05
C LYS A 101 35.71 -8.37 63.87
N ARG A 102 36.05 -9.66 63.97
CA ARG A 102 35.74 -10.65 62.94
C ARG A 102 34.23 -10.82 62.76
N MET A 103 33.46 -10.88 63.85
CA MET A 103 32.00 -10.97 63.78
C MET A 103 31.38 -9.72 63.15
N LYS A 104 31.84 -8.52 63.55
CA LYS A 104 31.41 -7.25 62.95
C LYS A 104 31.73 -7.18 61.46
N SER A 105 32.94 -7.62 61.04
CA SER A 105 33.31 -7.71 59.62
C SER A 105 32.39 -8.64 58.84
N ARG A 106 32.17 -9.86 59.34
CA ARG A 106 31.27 -10.84 58.71
C ARG A 106 29.84 -10.33 58.57
N MET A 107 29.32 -9.67 59.60
CA MET A 107 27.98 -9.08 59.56
C MET A 107 27.88 -7.97 58.50
N LEU A 108 28.89 -7.10 58.41
CA LEU A 108 28.93 -6.05 57.40
C LEU A 108 29.04 -6.63 55.99
N GLU A 109 29.92 -7.61 55.78
CA GLU A 109 30.06 -8.33 54.50
C GLU A 109 28.74 -9.00 54.10
N ALA A 110 28.05 -9.65 55.03
CA ALA A 110 26.74 -10.25 54.78
C ALA A 110 25.69 -9.21 54.37
N GLN A 111 25.62 -8.06 55.05
CA GLN A 111 24.72 -6.96 54.66
C GLN A 111 25.05 -6.43 53.26
N VAL A 112 26.33 -6.24 52.94
CA VAL A 112 26.76 -5.78 51.61
C VAL A 112 26.38 -6.80 50.53
N GLN A 113 26.54 -8.10 50.78
CA GLN A 113 26.15 -9.14 49.85
C GLN A 113 24.63 -9.20 49.66
N ALA A 114 23.85 -9.07 50.74
CA ALA A 114 22.39 -9.02 50.67
C ALA A 114 21.91 -7.84 49.81
N LEU A 115 22.45 -6.63 50.03
CA LEU A 115 22.13 -5.45 49.22
C LEU A 115 22.53 -5.61 47.75
N ARG A 116 23.66 -6.28 47.47
CA ARG A 116 24.09 -6.59 46.09
C ARG A 116 23.14 -7.58 45.43
N ALA A 117 22.71 -8.62 46.14
CA ALA A 117 21.76 -9.61 45.64
C ALA A 117 20.40 -8.96 45.32
N GLU A 118 19.87 -8.16 46.24
CA GLU A 118 18.61 -7.41 46.05
C GLU A 118 18.68 -6.45 44.85
N ARG A 119 19.82 -5.75 44.69
CA ARG A 119 20.05 -4.90 43.51
C ARG A 119 20.08 -5.70 42.21
N ARG A 120 20.66 -6.91 42.21
CA ARG A 120 20.68 -7.81 41.04
C ARG A 120 19.28 -8.30 40.69
N GLU A 121 18.50 -8.75 41.67
CA GLU A 121 17.11 -9.15 41.44
C GLU A 121 16.27 -8.01 40.86
N ARG A 122 16.38 -6.81 41.43
CA ARG A 122 15.69 -5.62 40.88
C ARG A 122 16.10 -5.31 39.45
N ALA A 123 17.38 -5.46 39.10
CA ALA A 123 17.84 -5.26 37.73
C ALA A 123 17.26 -6.33 36.79
N ILE A 124 17.28 -7.61 37.20
CA ILE A 124 16.72 -8.72 36.42
C ILE A 124 15.22 -8.51 36.19
N ALA A 125 14.46 -8.14 37.23
CA ALA A 125 13.03 -7.86 37.12
C ALA A 125 12.76 -6.75 36.10
N ARG A 126 13.48 -5.61 36.20
CA ARG A 126 13.35 -4.52 35.23
C ARG A 126 13.67 -4.93 33.79
N CYS A 127 14.70 -5.75 33.59
CA CYS A 127 15.05 -6.25 32.26
C CYS A 127 13.95 -7.17 31.69
N LYS A 128 13.36 -8.04 32.53
CA LYS A 128 12.24 -8.91 32.14
C LYS A 128 11.02 -8.08 31.75
N ASP A 129 10.60 -7.15 32.61
CA ASP A 129 9.47 -6.27 32.36
C ASP A 129 9.66 -5.46 31.07
N TRP A 130 10.86 -4.93 30.86
CA TRP A 130 11.19 -4.20 29.63
C TRP A 130 11.11 -5.09 28.39
N ALA A 131 11.66 -6.31 28.45
CA ALA A 131 11.63 -7.25 27.34
C ALA A 131 10.18 -7.67 27.00
N GLU A 132 9.36 -7.97 28.01
CA GLU A 132 7.95 -8.30 27.82
C GLU A 132 7.16 -7.13 27.25
N ASN A 133 7.36 -5.92 27.78
CA ASN A 133 6.71 -4.72 27.25
C ASN A 133 7.10 -4.47 25.80
N LYS A 134 8.38 -4.63 25.44
CA LYS A 134 8.84 -4.49 24.04
C LYS A 134 8.22 -5.55 23.13
N ARG A 135 8.10 -6.80 23.59
CA ARG A 135 7.41 -7.87 22.84
C ARG A 135 5.94 -7.54 22.63
N ARG A 136 5.24 -7.08 23.67
CA ARG A 136 3.83 -6.66 23.59
C ARG A 136 3.63 -5.54 22.58
N LEU A 137 4.41 -4.45 22.69
CA LEU A 137 4.32 -3.31 21.78
C LEU A 137 4.61 -3.71 20.32
N ASN A 138 5.61 -4.57 20.09
CA ASN A 138 5.89 -5.09 18.75
C ASN A 138 4.75 -5.96 18.21
N ALA A 139 4.12 -6.77 19.05
CA ALA A 139 2.97 -7.59 18.65
C ALA A 139 1.75 -6.73 18.31
N GLU A 140 1.47 -5.70 19.11
CA GLU A 140 0.41 -4.72 18.83
C GLU A 140 0.66 -3.98 17.52
N ARG A 141 1.89 -3.52 17.29
CA ARG A 141 2.28 -2.85 16.03
C ARG A 141 2.09 -3.77 14.82
N LYS A 142 2.53 -5.03 14.92
CA LYS A 142 2.31 -6.02 13.84
C LYS A 142 0.83 -6.26 13.59
N LYS A 143 0.01 -6.34 14.64
CA LYS A 143 -1.44 -6.50 14.51
C LYS A 143 -2.09 -5.29 13.83
N SER A 144 -1.71 -4.07 14.20
CA SER A 144 -2.25 -2.86 13.58
C SER A 144 -1.81 -2.71 12.13
N GLU A 145 -0.54 -2.99 11.81
CA GLU A 145 -0.02 -3.03 10.44
C GLU A 145 -0.79 -4.06 9.58
N GLN A 146 -1.03 -5.27 10.11
CA GLN A 146 -1.82 -6.29 9.41
C GLN A 146 -3.28 -5.87 9.22
N ALA A 147 -3.90 -5.23 10.22
CA ALA A 147 -5.27 -4.74 10.11
C ALA A 147 -5.38 -3.64 9.05
N ALA A 148 -4.45 -2.68 9.05
CA ALA A 148 -4.38 -1.63 8.04
C ALA A 148 -4.18 -2.19 6.62
N ARG A 149 -3.32 -3.21 6.47
CA ARG A 149 -3.10 -3.88 5.19
C ARG A 149 -4.37 -4.57 4.69
N ARG A 150 -5.07 -5.33 5.55
CA ARG A 150 -6.34 -5.98 5.18
C ARG A 150 -7.41 -4.97 4.80
N GLU A 151 -7.48 -3.85 5.52
CA GLU A 151 -8.42 -2.77 5.19
C GLU A 151 -8.11 -2.13 3.84
N GLN A 152 -6.83 -1.90 3.53
CA GLN A 152 -6.40 -1.41 2.23
C GLN A 152 -6.76 -2.39 1.10
N GLU A 153 -6.45 -3.68 1.27
CA GLU A 153 -6.79 -4.72 0.30
C GLU A 153 -8.30 -4.78 0.04
N LEU A 154 -9.13 -4.67 1.09
CA LEU A 154 -10.59 -4.61 0.95
C LEU A 154 -11.04 -3.36 0.18
N ARG A 155 -10.47 -2.18 0.47
CA ARG A 155 -10.78 -0.93 -0.25
C ARG A 155 -10.40 -1.01 -1.72
N GLU A 156 -9.25 -1.58 -2.04
CA GLU A 156 -8.79 -1.79 -3.41
C GLU A 156 -9.71 -2.76 -4.17
N GLU A 157 -10.11 -3.86 -3.52
CA GLU A 157 -11.06 -4.82 -4.12
C GLU A 157 -12.42 -4.17 -4.39
N MET A 158 -12.95 -3.40 -3.45
CA MET A 158 -14.20 -2.65 -3.62
C MET A 158 -14.08 -1.61 -4.74
N CYS A 159 -12.97 -0.88 -4.82
CA CYS A 159 -12.72 0.06 -5.91
C CYS A 159 -12.70 -0.65 -7.27
N ARG A 160 -12.04 -1.82 -7.36
CA ARG A 160 -11.99 -2.63 -8.57
C ARG A 160 -13.39 -3.12 -8.98
N LYS A 161 -14.18 -3.62 -8.03
CA LYS A 161 -15.57 -4.05 -8.27
C LYS A 161 -16.43 -2.89 -8.77
N ASN A 162 -16.33 -1.72 -8.13
CA ASN A 162 -17.08 -0.53 -8.54
C ASN A 162 -16.71 -0.07 -9.96
N LYS A 163 -15.41 -0.04 -10.31
CA LYS A 163 -14.97 0.28 -11.68
C LYS A 163 -15.54 -0.70 -12.71
N LYS A 164 -15.56 -1.99 -12.38
CA LYS A 164 -16.15 -3.02 -13.26
C LYS A 164 -17.65 -2.79 -13.46
N LEU A 165 -18.40 -2.59 -12.37
CA LEU A 165 -19.83 -2.31 -12.42
C LEU A 165 -20.14 -1.02 -13.21
N GLU A 166 -19.32 0.01 -13.04
CA GLU A 166 -19.48 1.27 -13.77
C GLU A 166 -19.24 1.07 -15.28
N ALA A 167 -18.21 0.30 -15.65
CA ALA A 167 -17.93 -0.03 -17.04
C ALA A 167 -19.06 -0.87 -17.67
N GLU A 168 -19.57 -1.88 -16.95
CA GLU A 168 -20.73 -2.67 -17.38
C GLU A 168 -21.97 -1.79 -17.58
N ARG A 169 -22.24 -0.86 -16.66
CA ARG A 169 -23.34 0.10 -16.78
C ARG A 169 -23.19 1.01 -18.00
N LYS A 170 -22.00 1.56 -18.22
CA LYS A 170 -21.70 2.42 -19.39
C LYS A 170 -21.84 1.65 -20.69
N TYR A 171 -21.39 0.40 -20.73
CA TYR A 171 -21.54 -0.47 -21.90
C TYR A 171 -23.00 -0.77 -22.19
N ALA A 172 -23.80 -1.14 -21.18
CA ALA A 172 -25.23 -1.37 -21.35
C ALA A 172 -25.97 -0.14 -21.88
N GLN A 173 -25.64 1.05 -21.37
CA GLN A 173 -26.18 2.32 -21.88
C GLN A 173 -25.79 2.57 -23.34
N TRP A 174 -24.53 2.29 -23.70
CA TRP A 174 -24.06 2.44 -25.07
C TRP A 174 -24.78 1.48 -26.03
N VAL A 175 -24.96 0.21 -25.65
CA VAL A 175 -25.72 -0.78 -26.44
C VAL A 175 -27.15 -0.30 -26.66
N HIS A 176 -27.82 0.13 -25.60
CA HIS A 176 -29.19 0.66 -25.70
C HIS A 176 -29.28 1.87 -26.64
N ASN A 177 -28.35 2.82 -26.51
CA ASN A 177 -28.32 3.98 -27.40
C ASN A 177 -28.08 3.58 -28.86
N LYS A 178 -27.23 2.56 -29.11
CA LYS A 178 -26.97 2.07 -30.46
C LYS A 178 -28.18 1.38 -31.07
N GLU A 179 -28.95 0.64 -30.28
CA GLU A 179 -30.22 0.06 -30.73
C GLU A 179 -31.23 1.15 -31.10
N VAL A 180 -31.36 2.18 -30.26
CA VAL A 180 -32.24 3.33 -30.53
C VAL A 180 -31.82 4.08 -31.79
N GLU A 181 -30.53 4.38 -31.96
CA GLU A 181 -29.99 5.01 -33.18
C GLU A 181 -30.27 4.17 -34.42
N TYR A 182 -30.07 2.86 -34.35
CA TYR A 182 -30.35 1.94 -35.45
C TYR A 182 -31.82 1.92 -35.82
N GLU A 183 -32.72 1.86 -34.84
CA GLU A 183 -34.16 1.93 -35.08
C GLU A 183 -34.59 3.25 -35.70
N GLN A 184 -34.05 4.38 -35.22
CA GLN A 184 -34.33 5.71 -35.78
C GLN A 184 -33.87 5.79 -37.23
N LEU A 185 -32.66 5.30 -37.54
CA LEU A 185 -32.15 5.27 -38.91
C LEU A 185 -33.01 4.40 -39.82
N LYS A 186 -33.44 3.22 -39.34
CA LYS A 186 -34.34 2.31 -40.07
C LYS A 186 -35.69 2.97 -40.37
N ARG A 187 -36.28 3.66 -39.38
CA ARG A 187 -37.55 4.40 -39.55
C ARG A 187 -37.40 5.54 -40.55
N SER A 188 -36.33 6.33 -40.44
CA SER A 188 -36.04 7.44 -41.36
C SER A 188 -35.84 6.96 -42.81
N LYS A 189 -35.07 5.88 -43.01
CA LYS A 189 -34.87 5.27 -44.33
C LYS A 189 -36.20 4.81 -44.94
N LYS A 190 -37.04 4.13 -44.15
CA LYS A 190 -38.37 3.69 -44.60
C LYS A 190 -39.27 4.88 -45.00
N GLN A 191 -39.30 5.94 -44.20
CA GLN A 191 -40.04 7.15 -44.54
C GLN A 191 -39.53 7.80 -45.84
N GLN A 192 -38.21 7.81 -46.06
CA GLN A 192 -37.62 8.33 -47.28
C GLN A 192 -37.98 7.47 -48.51
N GLU A 193 -37.97 6.14 -48.37
CA GLU A 193 -38.42 5.21 -49.41
C GLU A 193 -39.90 5.42 -49.74
N ASP A 194 -40.77 5.55 -48.73
CA ASP A 194 -42.20 5.82 -48.91
C ASP A 194 -42.45 7.16 -49.63
N MET A 195 -41.70 8.21 -49.24
CA MET A 195 -41.76 9.53 -49.89
C MET A 195 -41.29 9.47 -51.36
N GLN A 196 -40.22 8.74 -51.65
CA GLN A 196 -39.73 8.54 -53.02
C GLN A 196 -40.72 7.74 -53.86
N ALA A 197 -41.37 6.72 -53.28
CA ALA A 197 -42.40 5.94 -53.95
C ALA A 197 -43.63 6.79 -54.29
N LEU A 198 -44.11 7.61 -53.35
CA LEU A 198 -45.21 8.55 -53.57
C LEU A 198 -44.86 9.61 -54.63
N SER A 199 -43.63 10.15 -54.58
CA SER A 199 -43.16 11.12 -55.58
C SER A 199 -43.09 10.51 -56.99
N THR A 200 -42.53 9.30 -57.10
CA THR A 200 -42.46 8.56 -58.37
C THR A 200 -43.86 8.30 -58.92
N ARG A 201 -44.78 7.82 -58.07
CA ARG A 201 -46.17 7.58 -58.46
C ARG A 201 -46.86 8.86 -58.95
N SER A 202 -46.78 9.95 -58.19
CA SER A 202 -47.34 11.24 -58.59
C SER A 202 -46.76 11.73 -59.92
N ARG A 203 -45.44 11.61 -60.13
CA ARG A 203 -44.79 11.94 -61.39
C ARG A 203 -45.29 11.07 -62.55
N THR A 204 -45.52 9.77 -62.33
CA THR A 204 -46.08 8.87 -63.36
C THR A 204 -47.53 9.22 -63.70
N GLU A 205 -48.39 9.46 -62.70
CA GLU A 205 -49.79 9.85 -62.91
C GLU A 205 -49.87 11.22 -63.62
N ALA A 206 -49.03 12.18 -63.23
CA ALA A 206 -48.91 13.47 -63.91
C ALA A 206 -48.48 13.32 -65.37
N ALA A 207 -47.46 12.49 -65.66
CA ALA A 207 -47.00 12.23 -67.02
C ALA A 207 -48.08 11.54 -67.87
N GLN A 208 -48.79 10.56 -67.32
CA GLN A 208 -49.92 9.89 -67.99
C GLN A 208 -51.06 10.88 -68.29
N SER A 209 -51.41 11.74 -67.33
CA SER A 209 -52.45 12.76 -67.53
C SER A 209 -52.05 13.79 -68.59
N ALA A 210 -50.77 14.20 -68.60
CA ALA A 210 -50.22 15.11 -69.61
C ALA A 210 -50.20 14.46 -71.00
N PHE A 211 -49.81 13.18 -71.09
CA PHE A 211 -49.86 12.42 -72.33
C PHE A 211 -51.30 12.29 -72.86
N ALA A 212 -52.25 11.92 -72.01
CA ALA A 212 -53.66 11.83 -72.40
C ALA A 212 -54.21 13.17 -72.90
N ARG A 213 -53.86 14.28 -72.23
CA ARG A 213 -54.20 15.63 -72.68
C ARG A 213 -53.57 15.96 -74.03
N TRP A 214 -52.29 15.62 -74.21
CA TRP A 214 -51.58 15.80 -75.47
C TRP A 214 -52.23 15.00 -76.61
N VAL A 215 -52.52 13.71 -76.43
CA VAL A 215 -53.18 12.85 -77.43
C VAL A 215 -54.53 13.44 -77.84
N LYS A 216 -55.35 13.90 -76.88
CA LYS A 216 -56.62 14.56 -77.19
C LYS A 216 -56.43 15.82 -78.04
N SER A 217 -55.45 16.66 -77.67
CA SER A 217 -55.12 17.86 -78.46
C SER A 217 -54.55 17.54 -79.84
N ALA A 218 -53.75 16.48 -79.97
CA ALA A 218 -53.07 16.08 -81.19
C ALA A 218 -54.07 15.68 -82.28
N LYS A 219 -55.19 15.03 -81.92
CA LYS A 219 -56.28 14.72 -82.85
C LYS A 219 -56.94 15.96 -83.48
N HIS A 220 -56.77 17.13 -82.88
CA HIS A 220 -57.36 18.40 -83.33
C HIS A 220 -56.31 19.37 -83.88
N ARG A 221 -55.05 18.92 -84.03
CA ARG A 221 -54.00 19.73 -84.65
C ARG A 221 -54.28 19.78 -86.15
N LYS A 222 -54.26 21.00 -86.70
CA LYS A 222 -54.26 21.20 -88.16
C LYS A 222 -53.05 20.45 -88.72
N GLU A 223 -53.23 19.75 -89.83
CA GLU A 223 -52.12 19.17 -90.56
C GLU A 223 -51.08 20.26 -90.77
N ILE A 224 -49.90 20.00 -90.23
CA ILE A 224 -48.77 20.87 -90.46
C ILE A 224 -48.37 20.64 -91.91
N PRO A 225 -48.26 21.70 -92.74
CA PRO A 225 -47.79 21.56 -94.11
C PRO A 225 -46.44 20.84 -94.14
N CYS A 226 -46.25 19.91 -95.09
CA CYS A 226 -44.96 19.25 -95.30
C CYS A 226 -43.83 20.24 -95.67
N TRP A 227 -44.19 21.47 -96.00
CA TRP A 227 -43.26 22.54 -96.35
C TRP A 227 -42.97 23.44 -95.15
N SER A 228 -41.70 23.55 -94.78
CA SER A 228 -41.23 24.65 -93.93
C SER A 228 -40.74 25.80 -94.81
N TYR A 229 -41.21 27.01 -94.53
CA TYR A 229 -40.78 28.21 -95.25
C TYR A 229 -39.66 28.91 -94.48
N GLY A 230 -38.56 29.18 -95.17
CA GLY A 230 -37.46 30.01 -94.67
C GLY A 230 -37.28 31.23 -95.57
N TYR A 231 -36.73 32.30 -95.01
CA TYR A 231 -36.32 33.48 -95.78
C TYR A 231 -34.80 33.46 -95.96
N ALA A 232 -34.34 33.44 -97.20
CA ALA A 232 -32.94 33.62 -97.56
C ALA A 232 -32.85 34.59 -98.75
N ASP A 233 -31.92 35.54 -98.70
CA ASP A 233 -31.70 36.56 -99.75
C ASP A 233 -32.97 37.30 -100.20
N GLY A 234 -33.86 37.60 -99.25
CA GLY A 234 -35.11 38.32 -99.52
C GLY A 234 -36.19 37.52 -100.26
N LYS A 235 -35.99 36.21 -100.49
CA LYS A 235 -36.98 35.31 -101.10
C LYS A 235 -37.45 34.23 -100.12
N VAL A 236 -38.74 33.89 -100.19
CA VAL A 236 -39.30 32.75 -99.46
C VAL A 236 -38.88 31.47 -100.19
N ILE A 237 -38.15 30.61 -99.48
CA ILE A 237 -37.75 29.27 -99.96
C ILE A 237 -38.56 28.24 -99.17
N SER A 238 -39.19 27.29 -99.88
CA SER A 238 -39.91 26.17 -99.28
C SER A 238 -39.01 24.93 -99.20
N TYR A 239 -38.80 24.40 -98.00
CA TYR A 239 -38.06 23.17 -97.75
C TYR A 239 -39.02 22.01 -97.49
N TYR A 240 -38.77 20.85 -98.10
CA TYR A 240 -39.64 19.67 -98.06
C TYR A 240 -39.56 18.87 -96.75
N ASP A 241 -38.58 19.18 -95.90
CA ASP A 241 -38.41 18.55 -94.59
C ASP A 241 -37.91 19.59 -93.58
N ARG A 242 -38.43 19.52 -92.36
CA ARG A 242 -37.97 20.31 -91.21
C ARG A 242 -36.56 19.90 -90.74
N THR A 243 -36.02 18.80 -91.26
CA THR A 243 -34.62 18.41 -91.08
C THR A 243 -33.68 19.05 -92.10
N ALA A 244 -34.16 19.90 -93.02
CA ALA A 244 -33.37 20.54 -94.06
C ALA A 244 -32.38 21.62 -93.57
N ASN A 245 -31.86 21.51 -92.34
CA ASN A 245 -30.51 21.96 -92.11
C ASN A 245 -29.60 20.91 -92.77
N PRO A 246 -28.82 21.24 -93.81
CA PRO A 246 -27.73 20.36 -94.20
C PRO A 246 -26.88 20.09 -92.95
N GLU A 247 -26.29 18.88 -92.84
CA GLU A 247 -25.34 18.60 -91.77
C GLU A 247 -24.33 19.76 -91.71
N PRO A 248 -24.11 20.38 -90.53
CA PRO A 248 -23.21 21.50 -90.43
C PRO A 248 -21.84 21.04 -90.95
N SER A 249 -21.35 21.69 -92.01
CA SER A 249 -20.06 21.36 -92.63
C SER A 249 -18.88 21.52 -91.68
N PHE A 250 -19.10 22.15 -90.52
CA PHE A 250 -18.17 22.25 -89.42
C PHE A 250 -18.60 21.35 -88.26
N THR A 251 -18.44 20.04 -88.42
CA THR A 251 -18.36 19.14 -87.27
C THR A 251 -16.89 19.12 -86.84
N ASN A 252 -16.56 19.66 -85.66
CA ASN A 252 -15.19 19.61 -85.14
C ASN A 252 -14.83 18.12 -84.88
N PRO A 253 -13.88 17.52 -85.63
CA PRO A 253 -13.55 16.10 -85.49
C PRO A 253 -12.92 15.76 -84.13
N LYS A 254 -12.51 16.77 -83.34
CA LYS A 254 -12.07 16.61 -81.96
C LYS A 254 -13.04 17.33 -81.01
N PRO A 255 -14.02 16.64 -80.41
CA PRO A 255 -14.85 17.26 -79.38
C PRO A 255 -13.97 17.72 -78.21
N TRP A 256 -14.15 18.97 -77.79
CA TRP A 256 -13.45 19.60 -76.65
C TRP A 256 -13.80 18.93 -75.31
N VAL A 257 -14.87 18.13 -75.32
CA VAL A 257 -15.26 17.24 -74.22
C VAL A 257 -14.78 15.86 -74.63
N GLY A 258 -13.83 15.30 -73.87
CA GLY A 258 -13.37 13.93 -74.08
C GLY A 258 -14.57 12.99 -74.10
N VAL A 259 -14.55 12.03 -75.02
CA VAL A 259 -15.53 10.94 -75.03
C VAL A 259 -15.54 10.36 -73.62
N LEU A 260 -16.65 10.51 -72.90
CA LEU A 260 -16.90 9.74 -71.69
C LEU A 260 -16.97 8.29 -72.17
N GLU A 261 -15.83 7.62 -72.11
CA GLU A 261 -15.80 6.17 -72.11
C GLU A 261 -16.82 5.73 -71.06
N SER A 262 -17.83 5.01 -71.53
CA SER A 262 -18.74 4.27 -70.67
C SER A 262 -17.93 3.13 -70.04
N GLY A 263 -17.08 3.50 -69.07
CA GLY A 263 -16.41 2.56 -68.19
C GLY A 263 -17.46 1.84 -67.33
N PRO A 264 -17.34 0.53 -67.13
CA PRO A 264 -18.30 -0.21 -66.33
C PRO A 264 -18.27 0.29 -64.88
N MET A 265 -19.49 0.48 -64.37
CA MET A 265 -19.85 0.78 -62.98
C MET A 265 -18.85 0.29 -61.93
N ASN A 266 -18.49 1.22 -61.06
CA ASN A 266 -17.86 1.02 -59.75
C ASN A 266 -18.42 -0.22 -59.02
N THR A 267 -17.60 -1.26 -58.88
CA THR A 267 -17.74 -2.24 -57.80
C THR A 267 -17.08 -1.68 -56.53
N PRO A 268 -17.73 -1.76 -55.35
CA PRO A 268 -17.13 -1.27 -54.11
C PRO A 268 -15.91 -2.11 -53.70
N PRO A 269 -14.91 -1.52 -53.02
CA PRO A 269 -13.68 -2.21 -52.65
C PRO A 269 -13.96 -3.34 -51.65
N THR A 270 -13.55 -4.55 -52.02
CA THR A 270 -13.51 -5.71 -51.13
C THR A 270 -12.32 -5.55 -50.19
N ILE A 271 -12.60 -5.25 -48.92
CA ILE A 271 -11.60 -5.27 -47.84
C ILE A 271 -11.36 -6.74 -47.49
N SER A 272 -10.18 -7.24 -47.83
CA SER A 272 -9.67 -8.53 -47.37
C SER A 272 -8.95 -8.34 -46.04
N PHE A 273 -9.37 -9.07 -45.01
CA PHE A 273 -8.64 -9.18 -43.75
C PHE A 273 -7.59 -10.29 -43.87
N PRO A 274 -6.33 -10.06 -43.44
CA PRO A 274 -5.34 -11.13 -43.34
C PRO A 274 -5.69 -12.05 -42.17
N GLY A 275 -5.65 -13.36 -42.42
CA GLY A 275 -5.63 -14.41 -41.41
C GLY A 275 -4.23 -14.66 -40.87
#